data_AF-A0A401GM73-F1
#
_entry.id   AF-A0A401GM73-F1
#
_cell.length_a   1.000
_cell.length_b   1.000
_cell.length_c   1.000
_cell.angle_alpha   90.00
_cell.angle_beta   90.00
_cell.angle_gamma   90.00
#
_symmetry.space_group_name_H-M   'P 1'
#
loop_
_entity.id
_entity.type
_entity.pdbx_description
1 polymer ?
#
loop_
_entity_poly.entity_id
_entity_poly.type
_entity_poly.pdbx_seq_one_letter_code
_entity_poly.pdbx_strand_id
1 'polypeptide(L)'
;MLSPPSEFLAQVFPWIEQEQAALKTRIQDNLLAQDYALCHFLRLMLWLRRVLLQDAAILCTMQPSAPVFAFAPFNTPAFHTFASQAMPAIREAEEQARMAYQNLPEHLICSLRGATTDVLMEQKRQHEESNRQMSDMSERILKMEGIIGMLLNSRSTRRSKITFVPPKQSLAAPVTAPAPVPAAAAPPVITINFHGGDGPVSTSAVPSVSTSVSAVANSAASSDSTAMLDGSSRHVAAVPALPSVLGMVAPSVAPARADPRSARRDELRQKYGEVVFQKHEPWVWKQGELLPCYQYQLVNAIVDVWTEWMDGLGGHISVRELTEKWGNCWCLNDAGLKTEGGHRKKIIDPITELLQKPRWSIQLVLRFFNEKYGHYRARSFADYLTKHGGAGHCEVLQVATHYP
;
A
#
# COMPACT_ATOMS: atom_id res chain seq x y z
N MET A 1 -11.86 2.01 -9.21
CA MET A 1 -11.41 0.95 -10.14
C MET A 1 -12.36 -0.23 -10.04
N LEU A 2 -12.78 -0.81 -11.18
CA LEU A 2 -13.70 -1.95 -11.19
C LEU A 2 -13.05 -3.17 -10.55
N SER A 3 -13.78 -3.87 -9.68
CA SER A 3 -13.35 -5.16 -9.16
C SER A 3 -13.68 -6.25 -10.19
N PRO A 4 -12.69 -7.00 -10.70
CA PRO A 4 -12.95 -8.11 -11.61
C PRO A 4 -13.79 -9.20 -10.93
N PRO A 5 -14.81 -9.75 -11.61
CA PRO A 5 -15.55 -10.93 -11.15
C PRO A 5 -14.64 -12.11 -10.78
N SER A 6 -15.03 -12.87 -9.74
CA SER A 6 -14.27 -14.03 -9.24
C SER A 6 -14.07 -15.11 -10.31
N GLU A 7 -15.02 -15.25 -11.22
CA GLU A 7 -14.94 -16.16 -12.36
C GLU A 7 -13.80 -15.85 -13.33
N PHE A 8 -13.43 -14.57 -13.51
CA PHE A 8 -12.28 -14.18 -14.34
C PHE A 8 -10.97 -14.37 -13.59
N LEU A 9 -10.97 -14.05 -12.30
CA LEU A 9 -9.83 -14.30 -11.43
C LEU A 9 -9.48 -15.80 -11.41
N ALA A 10 -10.47 -16.69 -11.40
CA ALA A 10 -10.23 -18.13 -11.42
C ALA A 10 -9.67 -18.66 -12.76
N GLN A 11 -9.84 -17.94 -13.87
CA GLN A 11 -9.38 -18.36 -15.19
C GLN A 11 -7.96 -17.91 -15.52
N VAL A 12 -7.47 -16.84 -14.88
CA VAL A 12 -6.13 -16.30 -15.09
C VAL A 12 -5.19 -16.82 -14.01
N PHE A 13 -4.17 -17.57 -14.40
CA PHE A 13 -3.23 -18.22 -13.46
C PHE A 13 -3.90 -19.14 -12.40
N PRO A 14 -4.71 -20.14 -12.82
CA PRO A 14 -5.49 -21.00 -11.91
C PRO A 14 -4.64 -21.87 -10.97
N TRP A 15 -3.34 -21.99 -11.23
CA TRP A 15 -2.41 -22.77 -10.42
C TRP A 15 -2.08 -22.10 -9.08
N ILE A 16 -2.33 -20.79 -8.93
CA ILE A 16 -1.94 -20.04 -7.73
C ILE A 16 -2.68 -20.56 -6.49
N GLU A 17 -3.97 -20.84 -6.60
CA GLU A 17 -4.78 -21.36 -5.50
C GLU A 17 -4.34 -22.79 -5.12
N GLN A 18 -3.96 -23.60 -6.12
CA GLN A 18 -3.41 -24.93 -5.90
C GLN A 18 -2.07 -24.85 -5.15
N GLU A 19 -1.21 -23.92 -5.54
CA GLU A 19 0.10 -23.74 -4.91
C GLU A 19 -0.02 -23.14 -3.50
N GLN A 20 -0.97 -22.25 -3.27
CA GLN A 20 -1.30 -21.76 -1.93
C GLN A 20 -1.78 -22.88 -1.01
N ALA A 21 -2.65 -23.77 -1.50
CA ALA A 21 -3.09 -24.94 -0.75
C ALA A 21 -1.92 -25.88 -0.45
N ALA A 22 -1.07 -26.17 -1.44
CA ALA A 22 0.10 -27.03 -1.29
C ALA A 22 1.13 -26.45 -0.30
N LEU A 23 1.35 -25.13 -0.30
CA LEU A 23 2.21 -24.46 0.68
C LEU A 23 1.61 -24.54 2.09
N LYS A 24 0.29 -24.35 2.22
CA LYS A 24 -0.40 -24.47 3.52
C LYS A 24 -0.27 -25.88 4.09
N THR A 25 -0.43 -26.92 3.27
CA THR A 25 -0.22 -28.32 3.68
C THR A 25 1.22 -28.56 4.13
N ARG A 26 2.23 -28.08 3.38
CA ARG A 26 3.64 -28.18 3.76
C ARG A 26 3.95 -27.56 5.13
N ILE A 27 3.38 -26.38 5.40
CA ILE A 27 3.55 -25.68 6.70
C ILE A 27 2.84 -26.43 7.83
N GLN A 28 1.68 -27.03 7.56
CA GLN A 28 0.94 -27.84 8.54
C GLN A 28 1.70 -29.12 8.90
N ASP A 29 2.30 -29.78 7.91
CA ASP A 29 3.07 -31.02 8.11
C ASP A 29 4.43 -30.74 8.77
N ASN A 30 5.03 -29.59 8.48
CA ASN A 30 6.30 -29.16 9.07
C ASN A 30 6.33 -27.64 9.28
N LEU A 31 6.26 -27.21 10.54
CA LEU A 31 6.30 -25.79 10.90
C LEU A 31 7.59 -25.08 10.45
N LEU A 32 8.69 -25.80 10.23
CA LEU A 32 9.95 -25.26 9.72
C LEU A 32 9.97 -25.11 8.19
N ALA A 33 8.98 -25.64 7.46
CA ALA A 33 8.86 -25.52 6.00
C ALA A 33 8.22 -24.17 5.57
N GLN A 34 8.54 -23.08 6.27
CA GLN A 34 8.10 -21.74 5.90
C GLN A 34 8.86 -21.24 4.67
N ASP A 35 8.17 -21.22 3.54
CA ASP A 35 8.66 -20.59 2.31
C ASP A 35 8.07 -19.18 2.17
N TYR A 36 8.75 -18.21 2.78
CA TYR A 36 8.35 -16.80 2.72
C TYR A 36 8.41 -16.24 1.30
N ALA A 37 9.41 -16.65 0.51
CA ALA A 37 9.57 -16.18 -0.86
C ALA A 37 8.38 -16.61 -1.72
N LEU A 38 8.01 -17.88 -1.65
CA LEU A 38 6.82 -18.41 -2.34
C LEU A 38 5.54 -17.73 -1.83
N CYS A 39 5.42 -17.51 -0.53
CA CYS A 39 4.26 -16.83 0.05
C CYS A 39 4.07 -15.40 -0.52
N HIS A 40 5.16 -14.62 -0.56
CA HIS A 40 5.14 -13.27 -1.13
C HIS A 40 4.95 -13.29 -2.65
N PHE A 41 5.56 -14.24 -3.35
CA PHE A 41 5.38 -14.42 -4.79
C PHE A 41 3.92 -14.72 -5.15
N LEU A 42 3.25 -15.62 -4.43
CA LEU A 42 1.83 -15.94 -4.67
C LEU A 42 0.92 -14.75 -4.39
N ARG A 43 1.23 -13.90 -3.39
CA ARG A 43 0.50 -12.64 -3.19
C ARG A 43 0.71 -11.64 -4.31
N LEU A 44 1.96 -11.47 -4.75
CA LEU A 44 2.27 -10.62 -5.88
C LEU A 44 1.51 -11.07 -7.12
N MET A 45 1.47 -12.38 -7.38
CA MET A 45 0.74 -12.94 -8.51
C MET A 45 -0.78 -12.72 -8.41
N LEU A 46 -1.38 -12.78 -7.22
CA LEU A 46 -2.79 -12.41 -7.02
C LEU A 46 -3.07 -10.94 -7.32
N TRP A 47 -2.18 -10.05 -6.87
CA TRP A 47 -2.29 -8.62 -7.15
C TRP A 47 -2.15 -8.34 -8.65
N LEU A 48 -1.11 -8.88 -9.29
CA LEU A 48 -0.87 -8.75 -10.73
C LEU A 48 -2.04 -9.31 -11.56
N ARG A 49 -2.66 -10.41 -11.13
CA ARG A 49 -3.84 -10.97 -11.80
C ARG A 49 -5.02 -10.00 -11.82
N ARG A 50 -5.27 -9.33 -10.69
CA ARG A 50 -6.32 -8.31 -10.59
C ARG A 50 -6.01 -7.12 -11.50
N VAL A 51 -4.79 -6.59 -11.42
CA VAL A 51 -4.34 -5.47 -12.26
C VAL A 51 -4.44 -5.82 -13.74
N LEU A 52 -3.96 -7.00 -14.13
CA LEU A 52 -4.01 -7.48 -15.51
C LEU A 52 -5.45 -7.50 -16.04
N LEU A 53 -6.42 -8.02 -15.26
CA LEU A 53 -7.82 -8.05 -15.67
C LEU A 53 -8.44 -6.66 -15.77
N GLN A 54 -8.10 -5.75 -14.85
CA GLN A 54 -8.57 -4.36 -14.88
C GLN A 54 -8.04 -3.61 -16.10
N ASP A 55 -6.74 -3.73 -16.36
CA ASP A 55 -6.09 -3.03 -17.47
C ASP A 55 -6.48 -3.66 -18.81
N ALA A 56 -6.64 -4.98 -18.88
CA ALA A 56 -7.15 -5.67 -20.06
C ALA A 56 -8.54 -5.18 -20.49
N ALA A 57 -9.38 -4.80 -19.52
CA ALA A 57 -10.72 -4.25 -19.77
C ALA A 57 -10.68 -2.93 -20.56
N ILE A 58 -9.62 -2.15 -20.37
CA ILE A 58 -9.37 -0.90 -21.09
C ILE A 58 -8.64 -1.22 -22.40
N LEU A 59 -7.56 -2.00 -22.32
CA LEU A 59 -6.67 -2.31 -23.45
C LEU A 59 -7.37 -3.09 -24.55
N CYS A 60 -8.38 -3.91 -24.26
CA CYS A 60 -9.13 -4.63 -25.29
C CYS A 60 -9.92 -3.68 -26.20
N THR A 61 -10.22 -2.46 -25.74
CA THR A 61 -10.86 -1.43 -26.57
C THR A 61 -9.84 -0.67 -27.43
N MET A 62 -8.63 -0.46 -26.91
CA MET A 62 -7.57 0.28 -27.59
C MET A 62 -6.82 -0.56 -28.61
N GLN A 63 -6.56 -1.82 -28.28
CA GLN A 63 -5.77 -2.75 -29.09
C GLN A 63 -6.46 -4.13 -29.15
N PRO A 64 -7.65 -4.23 -29.78
CA PRO A 64 -8.40 -5.49 -29.81
C PRO A 64 -7.66 -6.65 -30.48
N SER A 65 -6.68 -6.36 -31.36
CA SER A 65 -5.90 -7.37 -32.06
C SER A 65 -4.73 -7.95 -31.27
N ALA A 66 -4.50 -7.53 -30.02
CA ALA A 66 -3.41 -8.08 -29.23
C ALA A 66 -3.62 -9.59 -28.98
N PRO A 67 -2.59 -10.45 -29.11
CA PRO A 67 -2.74 -11.90 -29.03
C PRO A 67 -3.37 -12.40 -27.72
N VAL A 68 -3.16 -11.69 -26.62
CA VAL A 68 -3.72 -12.04 -25.30
C VAL A 68 -5.26 -12.09 -25.32
N PHE A 69 -5.90 -11.28 -26.16
CA PHE A 69 -7.36 -11.20 -26.27
C PHE A 69 -7.99 -12.33 -27.09
N ALA A 70 -7.18 -13.20 -27.71
CA ALA A 70 -7.67 -14.40 -28.39
C ALA A 70 -8.03 -15.54 -27.42
N PHE A 71 -7.63 -15.45 -26.15
CA PHE A 71 -7.77 -16.51 -25.15
C PHE A 71 -8.80 -16.16 -24.08
N ALA A 72 -9.37 -17.18 -23.44
CA ALA A 72 -10.22 -17.00 -22.28
C ALA A 72 -9.41 -16.43 -21.09
N PRO A 73 -10.01 -15.58 -20.22
CA PRO A 73 -11.40 -15.12 -20.27
C PRO A 73 -11.63 -13.98 -21.28
N PHE A 74 -10.59 -13.42 -21.87
CA PHE A 74 -10.64 -12.17 -22.63
C PHE A 74 -11.45 -12.19 -23.91
N ASN A 75 -11.59 -13.36 -24.56
CA ASN A 75 -12.40 -13.56 -25.76
C ASN A 75 -13.88 -13.85 -25.48
N THR A 76 -14.30 -13.84 -24.21
CA THR A 76 -15.66 -14.25 -23.82
C THR A 76 -16.63 -13.06 -23.80
N PRO A 77 -17.93 -13.27 -24.10
CA PRO A 77 -18.94 -12.22 -23.98
C PRO A 77 -19.07 -11.63 -22.57
N ALA A 78 -18.85 -12.47 -21.55
CA ALA A 78 -18.84 -12.04 -20.15
C ALA A 78 -17.74 -11.01 -19.89
N PHE A 79 -16.52 -11.27 -20.37
CA PHE A 79 -15.43 -10.32 -20.24
C PHE A 79 -15.69 -9.02 -21.02
N HIS A 80 -16.26 -9.09 -22.23
CA HIS A 80 -16.62 -7.89 -22.99
C HIS A 80 -17.69 -7.04 -22.27
N THR A 81 -18.62 -7.68 -21.56
CA THR A 81 -19.62 -6.98 -20.73
C THR A 81 -18.95 -6.24 -19.59
N PHE A 82 -18.02 -6.90 -18.88
CA PHE A 82 -17.20 -6.26 -17.85
C PHE A 82 -16.36 -5.11 -18.40
N ALA A 83 -15.71 -5.30 -19.56
CA ALA A 83 -14.91 -4.28 -20.23
C ALA A 83 -15.74 -3.04 -20.61
N SER A 84 -16.98 -3.23 -21.04
CA SER A 84 -17.89 -2.11 -21.36
C SER A 84 -18.16 -1.17 -20.18
N GLN A 85 -17.99 -1.65 -18.94
CA GLN A 85 -18.22 -0.89 -17.72
C GLN A 85 -16.98 -0.08 -17.29
N ALA A 86 -15.79 -0.39 -17.82
CA ALA A 86 -14.52 0.19 -17.37
C ALA A 86 -14.44 1.70 -17.61
N MET A 87 -14.73 2.15 -18.83
CA MET A 87 -14.67 3.57 -19.18
C MET A 87 -15.72 4.42 -18.43
N PRO A 88 -16.99 4.01 -18.31
CA PRO A 88 -17.97 4.69 -17.46
C PRO A 88 -17.51 4.81 -16.00
N ALA A 89 -17.00 3.72 -15.42
CA ALA A 89 -16.55 3.70 -14.02
C ALA A 89 -15.35 4.63 -13.76
N ILE A 90 -14.43 4.75 -14.73
CA ILE A 90 -13.32 5.71 -14.65
C ILE A 90 -13.85 7.13 -14.67
N ARG A 91 -14.73 7.47 -15.62
CA ARG A 91 -15.31 8.82 -15.72
C ARG A 91 -16.10 9.22 -14.48
N GLU A 92 -16.88 8.30 -13.94
CA GLU A 92 -17.64 8.53 -12.70
C GLU A 92 -16.70 8.79 -11.53
N ALA A 93 -15.63 7.99 -11.38
CA ALA A 93 -14.63 8.21 -10.34
C ALA A 93 -13.89 9.55 -10.49
N GLU A 94 -13.52 9.93 -11.72
CA GLU A 94 -12.91 11.24 -12.02
C GLU A 94 -13.84 12.40 -11.68
N GLU A 95 -15.11 12.29 -12.05
CA GLU A 95 -16.12 13.31 -11.74
C GLU A 95 -16.38 13.43 -10.24
N GLN A 96 -16.46 12.30 -9.54
CA GLN A 96 -16.61 12.28 -8.09
C GLN A 96 -15.39 12.91 -7.40
N ALA A 97 -14.17 12.63 -7.88
CA ALA A 97 -12.96 13.28 -7.40
C ALA A 97 -13.00 14.80 -7.67
N ARG A 98 -13.39 15.23 -8.87
CA ARG A 98 -13.55 16.64 -9.24
C ARG A 98 -14.52 17.35 -8.31
N MET A 99 -15.66 16.73 -8.02
CA MET A 99 -16.66 17.27 -7.10
C MET A 99 -16.13 17.30 -5.66
N ALA A 100 -15.38 16.30 -5.21
CA ALA A 100 -14.74 16.31 -3.90
C ALA A 100 -13.72 17.46 -3.76
N TYR A 101 -12.94 17.74 -4.81
CA TYR A 101 -12.04 18.90 -4.84
C TYR A 101 -12.79 20.24 -4.75
N GLN A 102 -13.92 20.36 -5.42
CA GLN A 102 -14.71 21.60 -5.41
C GLN A 102 -15.38 21.86 -4.05
N ASN A 103 -15.64 20.82 -3.28
CA ASN A 103 -16.28 20.91 -1.96
C ASN A 103 -15.27 20.94 -0.79
N LEU A 104 -13.99 21.21 -1.07
CA LEU A 104 -12.99 21.38 -0.01
C LEU A 104 -13.30 22.62 0.84
N PRO A 105 -13.16 22.57 2.17
CA PRO A 105 -13.28 23.74 3.04
C PRO A 105 -12.37 24.92 2.61
N GLU A 106 -12.88 26.16 2.63
CA GLU A 106 -12.15 27.37 2.16
C GLU A 106 -10.72 27.51 2.69
N HIS A 107 -10.46 27.14 3.95
CA HIS A 107 -9.14 27.25 4.55
C HIS A 107 -8.11 26.30 3.92
N LEU A 108 -8.54 25.12 3.46
CA LEU A 108 -7.71 24.19 2.70
C LEU A 108 -7.51 24.68 1.27
N ILE A 109 -8.54 25.29 0.65
CA ILE A 109 -8.44 25.89 -0.68
C ILE A 109 -7.42 27.05 -0.67
N CYS A 110 -7.47 27.93 0.33
CA CYS A 110 -6.52 29.04 0.45
C CYS A 110 -5.09 28.57 0.65
N SER A 111 -4.88 27.58 1.53
CA SER A 111 -3.57 26.99 1.78
C SER A 111 -3.01 26.28 0.53
N LEU A 112 -3.83 25.44 -0.11
CA LEU A 112 -3.45 24.69 -1.31
C LEU A 112 -3.16 25.61 -2.50
N ARG A 113 -3.99 26.65 -2.70
CA ARG A 113 -3.78 27.65 -3.74
C ARG A 113 -2.52 28.47 -3.49
N GLY A 114 -2.24 28.83 -2.24
CA GLY A 114 -0.98 29.47 -1.84
C GLY A 114 0.21 28.57 -2.20
N ALA A 115 0.20 27.32 -1.73
CA ALA A 115 1.25 26.36 -2.01
C ALA A 115 1.45 26.09 -3.52
N THR A 116 0.37 25.97 -4.28
CA THR A 116 0.45 25.75 -5.74
C THR A 116 1.03 26.97 -6.46
N THR A 117 0.66 28.17 -6.01
CA THR A 117 1.18 29.42 -6.57
C THR A 117 2.66 29.58 -6.25
N ASP A 118 3.07 29.28 -5.02
CA ASP A 118 4.47 29.33 -4.58
C ASP A 118 5.33 28.34 -5.37
N VAL A 119 4.85 27.10 -5.57
CA VAL A 119 5.52 26.10 -6.40
C VAL A 119 5.67 26.56 -7.85
N LEU A 120 4.61 27.13 -8.44
CA LEU A 120 4.65 27.64 -9.81
C LEU A 120 5.63 28.79 -9.97
N MET A 121 5.64 29.72 -9.01
CA MET A 121 6.57 30.86 -9.00
C MET A 121 8.03 30.40 -8.83
N GLU A 122 8.29 29.44 -7.94
CA GLU A 122 9.62 28.88 -7.72
C GLU A 122 10.11 28.10 -8.95
N GLN A 123 9.23 27.34 -9.61
CA GLN A 123 9.56 26.65 -10.87
C GLN A 123 9.90 27.65 -11.98
N LYS A 124 9.14 28.74 -12.10
CA LYS A 124 9.44 29.81 -13.06
C LYS A 124 10.78 30.48 -12.78
N ARG A 125 11.07 30.77 -11.50
CA ARG A 125 12.35 31.32 -11.06
C ARG A 125 13.52 30.39 -11.42
N GLN A 126 13.36 29.09 -11.19
CA GLN A 126 14.37 28.09 -11.55
C GLN A 126 14.58 28.00 -13.07
N HIS A 127 13.51 28.11 -13.87
CA HIS A 127 13.64 28.12 -15.33
C HIS A 127 14.39 29.35 -15.84
N GLU A 128 14.08 30.53 -15.29
CA GLU A 128 14.78 31.78 -15.61
C GLU A 128 16.26 31.72 -15.20
N GLU A 129 16.55 31.18 -14.02
CA GLU A 129 17.92 31.00 -13.54
C GLU A 129 18.70 29.99 -14.39
N SER A 130 18.08 28.86 -14.75
CA SER A 130 18.66 27.88 -15.67
C SER A 130 18.94 28.48 -17.06
N ASN A 131 18.04 29.31 -17.59
CA ASN A 131 18.25 30.00 -18.87
C ASN A 131 19.40 31.01 -18.76
N ARG A 132 19.53 31.73 -17.65
CA ARG A 132 20.67 32.64 -17.41
C ARG A 132 21.99 31.87 -17.34
N GLN A 133 22.02 30.76 -16.62
CA GLN A 133 23.21 29.89 -16.54
C GLN A 133 23.58 29.33 -17.92
N MET A 134 22.60 28.92 -18.72
CA MET A 134 22.83 28.46 -20.10
C MET A 134 23.42 29.57 -20.99
N SER A 135 22.93 30.80 -20.83
CA SER A 135 23.47 31.95 -21.57
C SER A 135 24.91 32.27 -21.17
N ASP A 136 25.23 32.31 -19.87
CA ASP A 136 26.60 32.53 -19.38
C ASP A 136 27.55 31.42 -19.84
N MET A 137 27.09 30.16 -19.80
CA MET A 137 27.87 29.03 -20.30
C MET A 137 28.13 29.13 -21.81
N SER A 138 27.13 29.53 -22.60
CA SER A 138 27.28 29.77 -24.04
C SER A 138 28.31 30.85 -24.34
N GLU A 139 28.30 31.96 -23.59
CA GLU A 139 29.27 33.04 -23.73
C GLU A 139 30.71 32.58 -23.42
N ARG A 140 30.87 31.77 -22.37
CA ARG A 140 32.18 31.17 -22.02
C ARG A 140 32.69 30.22 -23.11
N ILE A 141 31.79 29.43 -23.70
CA ILE A 141 32.13 28.53 -24.81
C ILE A 141 32.59 29.35 -26.03
N LEU A 142 31.86 30.39 -26.41
CA LEU A 142 32.24 31.28 -27.53
C LEU A 142 33.59 31.97 -27.30
N LYS A 143 33.86 32.42 -26.07
CA LYS A 143 35.15 33.01 -25.70
C LYS A 143 36.30 32.01 -25.79
N MET A 144 36.06 30.77 -25.37
CA MET A 144 37.03 29.67 -25.46
C MET A 144 37.29 29.27 -26.92
N GLU A 145 36.25 29.19 -27.75
CA GLU A 145 36.38 28.97 -29.20
C GLU A 145 37.18 30.08 -29.88
N GLY A 146 36.97 31.35 -29.51
CA GLY A 146 37.74 32.48 -30.03
C GLY A 146 39.24 32.41 -29.68
N ILE A 147 39.58 32.03 -28.44
CA ILE A 147 40.98 31.86 -28.01
C ILE A 147 41.65 30.71 -28.77
N ILE A 148 40.95 29.59 -28.96
CA ILE A 148 41.45 28.44 -29.74
C ILE A 148 41.66 28.83 -31.21
N GLY A 149 40.75 29.60 -31.80
CA GLY A 149 40.88 30.13 -33.17
C GLY A 149 42.10 31.05 -33.35
N MET A 150 42.41 31.90 -32.37
CA MET A 150 43.60 32.75 -32.41
C MET A 150 44.91 31.96 -32.29
N LEU A 151 44.94 30.90 -31.48
CA LEU A 151 46.12 30.04 -31.34
C LEU A 151 46.39 29.24 -32.63
N LEU A 152 45.34 28.77 -33.31
CA LEU A 152 45.48 28.00 -34.55
C LEU A 152 45.90 28.89 -35.74
N ASN A 153 45.45 30.14 -35.80
CA ASN A 153 45.86 31.08 -36.85
C ASN A 153 47.28 31.66 -36.64
N SER A 154 47.87 31.53 -35.45
CA SER A 154 49.22 32.02 -35.14
C SER A 154 50.36 31.09 -35.56
N ARG A 155 50.07 29.95 -36.22
CA ARG A 155 51.09 29.03 -36.77
C ARG A 155 50.85 28.72 -38.24
N SER A 156 51.01 29.73 -39.09
CA SER A 156 51.25 29.51 -40.53
C SER A 156 52.47 30.31 -40.97
N THR A 157 53.64 29.67 -40.90
CA THR A 157 54.79 29.90 -41.81
C THR A 157 55.93 28.95 -41.40
N ARG A 158 55.96 27.73 -41.96
CA ARG A 158 57.19 27.10 -42.48
C ARG A 158 56.86 25.76 -43.14
N ARG A 159 56.98 25.76 -44.47
CA ARG A 159 57.16 24.58 -45.32
C ARG A 159 58.39 23.80 -44.85
N SER A 160 58.27 22.47 -44.79
CA SER A 160 59.32 21.54 -45.22
C SER A 160 58.69 20.22 -45.69
N LYS A 161 59.02 19.87 -46.94
CA LYS A 161 58.79 18.57 -47.58
C LYS A 161 59.46 17.45 -46.76
N ILE A 162 58.85 16.27 -46.70
CA ILE A 162 59.51 14.95 -46.81
C ILE A 162 58.49 13.92 -47.34
N THR A 163 59.03 13.00 -48.14
CA THR A 163 58.40 12.07 -49.07
C THR A 163 57.95 10.74 -48.41
N PHE A 164 56.96 10.12 -49.05
CA PHE A 164 56.34 8.78 -48.89
C PHE A 164 57.33 7.60 -48.69
N VAL A 165 57.04 6.52 -47.93
CA VAL A 165 56.39 5.22 -48.31
C VAL A 165 56.29 4.32 -47.02
N PRO A 166 55.32 3.37 -46.89
CA PRO A 166 54.86 2.76 -45.61
C PRO A 166 55.40 1.34 -45.31
N PRO A 167 55.02 0.73 -44.15
CA PRO A 167 54.30 -0.57 -44.25
C PRO A 167 53.22 -0.89 -43.18
N LYS A 168 52.19 -1.58 -43.69
CA LYS A 168 51.23 -2.60 -43.18
C LYS A 168 51.00 -2.89 -41.67
N GLN A 169 49.69 -2.83 -41.33
CA GLN A 169 48.80 -3.77 -40.61
C GLN A 169 49.15 -4.25 -39.17
N SER A 170 48.27 -4.00 -38.18
CA SER A 170 47.22 -4.96 -37.73
C SER A 170 46.49 -4.59 -36.40
N LEU A 171 45.16 -4.79 -36.42
CA LEU A 171 44.18 -5.17 -35.37
C LEU A 171 43.55 -4.19 -34.33
N ALA A 172 42.20 -4.31 -34.26
CA ALA A 172 41.22 -4.09 -33.18
C ALA A 172 40.85 -2.63 -32.79
N ALA A 173 39.61 -2.19 -32.54
CA ALA A 173 38.22 -2.69 -32.59
C ALA A 173 37.30 -1.43 -32.45
N PRO A 174 35.94 -1.51 -32.53
CA PRO A 174 35.06 -0.40 -32.92
C PRO A 174 34.56 0.46 -31.76
N VAL A 175 34.31 1.76 -32.01
CA VAL A 175 33.65 2.68 -31.06
C VAL A 175 32.56 3.51 -31.78
N THR A 176 31.33 3.07 -31.54
CA THR A 176 30.15 3.85 -31.11
C THR A 176 29.58 4.96 -32.00
N ALA A 177 28.32 4.73 -32.38
CA ALA A 177 27.34 5.67 -32.94
C ALA A 177 27.01 6.84 -32.00
N PRO A 178 26.48 7.97 -32.53
CA PRO A 178 26.32 9.23 -31.80
C PRO A 178 25.16 9.20 -30.80
N ALA A 179 25.37 9.86 -29.65
CA ALA A 179 24.37 10.03 -28.59
C ALA A 179 23.29 11.08 -28.95
N PRO A 180 22.06 10.93 -28.42
CA PRO A 180 20.88 11.69 -28.82
C PRO A 180 20.70 13.01 -28.05
N VAL A 181 20.05 13.97 -28.72
CA VAL A 181 19.48 15.22 -28.18
C VAL A 181 18.42 14.94 -27.10
N PRO A 182 18.40 15.66 -25.94
CA PRO A 182 17.30 15.55 -25.01
C PRO A 182 16.12 16.43 -25.42
N ALA A 183 14.97 15.77 -25.54
CA ALA A 183 13.66 16.31 -25.85
C ALA A 183 13.08 17.17 -24.71
N ALA A 184 12.23 18.13 -25.10
CA ALA A 184 11.46 19.00 -24.22
C ALA A 184 10.66 18.22 -23.18
N ALA A 185 10.79 18.61 -21.91
CA ALA A 185 10.07 18.01 -20.79
C ALA A 185 8.59 18.45 -20.79
N ALA A 186 7.70 17.46 -20.77
CA ALA A 186 6.26 17.63 -20.56
C ALA A 186 5.94 18.05 -19.10
N PRO A 187 4.80 18.72 -18.84
CA PRO A 187 4.42 19.15 -17.49
C PRO A 187 4.11 17.96 -16.57
N PRO A 188 4.34 18.08 -15.24
CA PRO A 188 4.10 16.99 -14.31
C PRO A 188 2.59 16.75 -14.08
N VAL A 189 2.17 15.49 -14.22
CA VAL A 189 0.86 15.00 -13.78
C VAL A 189 0.94 14.71 -12.29
N ILE A 190 0.09 15.38 -11.50
CA ILE A 190 -0.06 15.13 -10.07
C ILE A 190 -1.02 13.94 -9.90
N THR A 191 -0.48 12.76 -9.57
CA THR A 191 -1.27 11.57 -9.25
C THR A 191 -1.50 11.50 -7.75
N ILE A 192 -2.75 11.62 -7.31
CA ILE A 192 -3.16 11.40 -5.92
C ILE A 192 -3.74 9.99 -5.84
N ASN A 193 -2.97 9.06 -5.28
CA ASN A 193 -3.35 7.66 -5.18
C ASN A 193 -4.22 7.41 -3.94
N PHE A 194 -5.46 6.99 -4.18
CA PHE A 194 -6.34 6.37 -3.18
C PHE A 194 -6.55 4.89 -3.52
N HIS A 195 -5.86 3.99 -2.83
CA HIS A 195 -6.11 2.54 -2.83
C HIS A 195 -5.72 2.01 -1.44
N GLY A 196 -6.53 1.30 -0.65
CA GLY A 196 -7.75 0.57 -0.97
C GLY A 196 -7.55 -0.96 -0.92
N GLY A 197 -7.13 -1.49 0.24
CA GLY A 197 -7.45 -2.85 0.74
C GLY A 197 -6.76 -4.10 0.14
N ASP A 198 -6.36 -4.99 1.07
CA ASP A 198 -6.62 -6.44 1.05
C ASP A 198 -5.48 -7.42 0.69
N GLY A 199 -4.99 -8.15 1.70
CA GLY A 199 -4.85 -9.63 1.65
C GLY A 199 -3.47 -10.27 1.97
N PRO A 200 -3.43 -11.53 2.45
CA PRO A 200 -2.92 -11.85 3.80
C PRO A 200 -1.73 -12.84 3.89
N VAL A 201 -0.92 -12.73 4.97
CA VAL A 201 -0.05 -13.82 5.49
C VAL A 201 -0.83 -14.62 6.52
N SER A 202 -0.83 -15.95 6.40
CA SER A 202 -1.14 -16.86 7.49
C SER A 202 0.12 -17.22 8.30
N THR A 203 -0.04 -17.01 9.60
CA THR A 203 0.81 -17.35 10.73
C THR A 203 0.62 -18.79 11.20
N SER A 204 1.63 -19.35 11.87
CA SER A 204 1.53 -20.42 12.88
C SER A 204 2.49 -20.02 14.02
N ALA A 205 2.09 -19.66 15.25
CA ALA A 205 1.47 -20.43 16.35
C ALA A 205 2.45 -21.50 16.91
N VAL A 206 2.78 -21.68 18.20
CA VAL A 206 2.39 -21.26 19.58
C VAL A 206 3.63 -21.59 20.51
N PRO A 207 3.67 -21.64 21.88
CA PRO A 207 2.61 -21.67 22.91
C PRO A 207 2.79 -20.82 24.19
N SER A 208 1.70 -20.87 24.95
CA SER A 208 1.31 -20.39 26.27
C SER A 208 2.29 -20.54 27.44
N VAL A 209 2.16 -19.64 28.42
CA VAL A 209 2.33 -19.93 29.85
C VAL A 209 1.17 -19.31 30.62
N SER A 210 0.46 -20.16 31.36
CA SER A 210 -0.54 -19.77 32.35
C SER A 210 0.12 -19.36 33.66
N THR A 211 -0.36 -18.29 34.28
CA THR A 211 -0.17 -18.08 35.72
C THR A 211 -1.41 -17.43 36.32
N SER A 212 -2.04 -18.18 37.22
CA SER A 212 -3.11 -17.78 38.12
C SER A 212 -2.56 -17.03 39.33
N VAL A 213 -3.26 -15.98 39.78
CA VAL A 213 -3.28 -15.55 41.18
C VAL A 213 -4.66 -15.01 41.55
N SER A 214 -5.06 -15.34 42.78
CA SER A 214 -6.41 -15.34 43.31
C SER A 214 -6.82 -14.03 43.99
N ALA A 215 -8.15 -13.89 44.05
CA ALA A 215 -8.99 -13.39 45.15
C ALA A 215 -8.83 -11.93 45.64
N VAL A 216 -9.95 -11.19 45.67
CA VAL A 216 -10.64 -10.79 46.92
C VAL A 216 -12.16 -10.75 46.68
N ALA A 217 -12.90 -11.24 47.67
CA ALA A 217 -14.35 -11.36 47.75
C ALA A 217 -15.09 -10.02 47.84
N ASN A 218 -16.37 -10.02 47.45
CA ASN A 218 -17.43 -9.62 48.39
C ASN A 218 -18.81 -10.14 47.94
N SER A 219 -19.47 -10.74 48.92
CA SER A 219 -20.79 -11.36 48.88
C SER A 219 -21.92 -10.34 48.99
N ALA A 220 -23.04 -10.60 48.31
CA ALA A 220 -24.40 -10.32 48.79
C ALA A 220 -25.37 -11.11 47.87
N ALA A 221 -25.77 -12.30 48.31
CA ALA A 221 -27.05 -12.57 48.97
C ALA A 221 -28.18 -12.90 47.95
N SER A 222 -28.53 -14.18 47.90
CA SER A 222 -29.83 -14.68 47.46
C SER A 222 -30.45 -15.45 48.63
N SER A 223 -31.75 -15.24 48.82
CA SER A 223 -32.68 -15.99 49.66
C SER A 223 -33.85 -16.31 48.72
N ASP A 224 -34.57 -17.41 48.78
CA ASP A 224 -34.45 -18.64 49.54
C ASP A 224 -35.42 -19.64 48.86
N SER A 225 -35.31 -20.90 49.26
CA SER A 225 -36.38 -21.91 49.28
C SER A 225 -36.34 -23.11 48.31
N THR A 226 -35.84 -24.23 48.87
CA THR A 226 -36.54 -25.51 49.13
C THR A 226 -37.42 -26.07 48.00
N ALA A 227 -37.02 -27.07 47.22
CA ALA A 227 -36.77 -28.49 47.50
C ALA A 227 -38.03 -29.41 47.60
N MET A 228 -37.86 -30.60 47.00
CA MET A 228 -38.57 -31.87 47.16
C MET A 228 -39.74 -32.15 46.19
N LEU A 229 -39.55 -33.12 45.27
CA LEU A 229 -40.13 -34.48 45.24
C LEU A 229 -41.48 -34.48 44.49
N ASP A 230 -41.92 -35.45 43.68
CA ASP A 230 -41.58 -36.82 43.30
C ASP A 230 -42.58 -37.17 42.15
N GLY A 231 -42.40 -38.30 41.46
CA GLY A 231 -43.57 -39.09 41.03
C GLY A 231 -44.05 -38.99 39.58
N SER A 232 -43.29 -39.63 38.69
CA SER A 232 -43.70 -40.62 37.67
C SER A 232 -45.12 -40.62 37.03
N SER A 233 -45.09 -40.82 35.71
CA SER A 233 -45.92 -41.77 34.92
C SER A 233 -47.24 -41.33 34.26
N ARG A 234 -47.15 -41.28 32.92
CA ARG A 234 -47.80 -42.18 31.93
C ARG A 234 -49.07 -41.73 31.18
N HIS A 235 -48.94 -41.87 29.85
CA HIS A 235 -49.94 -42.23 28.81
C HIS A 235 -50.98 -41.15 28.42
N VAL A 236 -51.52 -41.02 27.21
CA VAL A 236 -51.40 -41.58 25.84
C VAL A 236 -52.35 -40.76 24.95
N ALA A 237 -52.15 -40.81 23.63
CA ALA A 237 -53.11 -40.54 22.54
C ALA A 237 -53.44 -39.06 22.24
N ALA A 238 -53.10 -38.54 21.05
CA ALA A 238 -53.55 -38.86 19.68
C ALA A 238 -54.76 -37.99 19.23
N VAL A 239 -54.54 -37.40 18.06
CA VAL A 239 -55.30 -36.39 17.30
C VAL A 239 -56.76 -36.81 17.01
N PRO A 240 -57.66 -35.88 16.63
CA PRO A 240 -57.86 -35.68 15.18
C PRO A 240 -58.11 -34.21 14.75
N ALA A 241 -57.77 -33.99 13.48
CA ALA A 241 -57.85 -32.76 12.73
C ALA A 241 -59.29 -32.36 12.37
N LEU A 242 -59.49 -31.05 12.12
CA LEU A 242 -60.55 -30.53 11.25
C LEU A 242 -60.00 -29.33 10.43
N PRO A 243 -60.58 -29.04 9.24
CA PRO A 243 -59.96 -28.27 8.18
C PRO A 243 -60.29 -26.78 8.29
N SER A 244 -59.27 -25.91 8.23
CA SER A 244 -59.47 -24.47 8.09
C SER A 244 -59.21 -24.01 6.66
N VAL A 245 -60.33 -23.62 6.06
CA VAL A 245 -60.55 -22.76 4.89
C VAL A 245 -59.34 -21.90 4.49
N LEU A 246 -58.90 -22.10 3.24
CA LEU A 246 -58.02 -21.23 2.48
C LEU A 246 -58.65 -19.85 2.33
N GLY A 247 -57.98 -18.82 2.84
CA GLY A 247 -58.37 -17.44 2.60
C GLY A 247 -57.71 -16.44 3.52
N MET A 248 -56.38 -16.25 3.42
CA MET A 248 -55.76 -14.98 3.77
C MET A 248 -54.52 -14.73 2.92
N VAL A 249 -54.57 -13.60 2.22
CA VAL A 249 -53.46 -12.93 1.56
C VAL A 249 -52.32 -12.77 2.56
N ALA A 250 -51.14 -13.30 2.22
CA ALA A 250 -49.93 -13.07 2.98
C ALA A 250 -49.59 -11.57 2.96
N PRO A 251 -49.35 -10.93 4.11
CA PRO A 251 -48.82 -9.58 4.13
C PRO A 251 -47.40 -9.63 3.55
N SER A 252 -47.19 -8.83 2.51
CA SER A 252 -45.87 -8.55 1.94
C SER A 252 -44.91 -8.18 3.06
N VAL A 253 -43.98 -9.08 3.37
CA VAL A 253 -42.89 -8.82 4.32
C VAL A 253 -42.01 -7.77 3.66
N ALA A 254 -42.18 -6.52 4.10
CA ALA A 254 -41.22 -5.46 3.82
C ALA A 254 -39.82 -5.95 4.20
N PRO A 255 -38.78 -5.69 3.37
CA PRO A 255 -37.44 -6.16 3.67
C PRO A 255 -37.02 -5.59 5.01
N ALA A 256 -36.79 -6.47 5.99
CA ALA A 256 -36.25 -6.10 7.28
C ALA A 256 -34.98 -5.27 7.03
N ARG A 257 -35.00 -4.00 7.46
CA ARG A 257 -33.83 -3.12 7.37
C ARG A 257 -32.68 -3.85 8.04
N ALA A 258 -31.69 -4.26 7.25
CA ALA A 258 -30.49 -4.91 7.76
C ALA A 258 -29.90 -4.02 8.86
N ASP A 259 -29.58 -4.60 10.02
CA ASP A 259 -28.91 -3.89 11.10
C ASP A 259 -27.62 -3.26 10.52
N PRO A 260 -27.45 -1.92 10.58
CA PRO A 260 -26.26 -1.24 10.08
C PRO A 260 -24.96 -1.85 10.62
N ARG A 261 -25.02 -2.44 11.82
CA ARG A 261 -23.88 -3.14 12.43
C ARG A 261 -23.50 -4.40 11.67
N SER A 262 -24.48 -5.23 11.34
CA SER A 262 -24.26 -6.47 10.60
C SER A 262 -23.77 -6.18 9.18
N ALA A 263 -24.40 -5.22 8.49
CA ALA A 263 -23.98 -4.80 7.15
C ALA A 263 -22.53 -4.29 7.13
N ARG A 264 -22.15 -3.44 8.10
CA ARG A 264 -20.78 -2.92 8.21
C ARG A 264 -19.77 -4.01 8.57
N ARG A 265 -20.16 -4.95 9.43
CA ARG A 265 -19.34 -6.11 9.80
C ARG A 265 -19.07 -7.01 8.58
N ASP A 266 -20.09 -7.26 7.77
CA ASP A 266 -19.96 -8.07 6.55
C ASP A 266 -19.11 -7.36 5.48
N GLU A 267 -19.27 -6.04 5.32
CA GLU A 267 -18.41 -5.23 4.44
C GLU A 267 -16.93 -5.31 4.83
N LEU A 268 -16.63 -5.14 6.13
CA LEU A 268 -15.26 -5.21 6.64
C LEU A 268 -14.67 -6.62 6.54
N ARG A 269 -15.49 -7.65 6.77
CA ARG A 269 -15.11 -9.05 6.59
C ARG A 269 -14.82 -9.37 5.12
N GLN A 270 -15.63 -8.87 4.20
CA GLN A 270 -15.43 -9.05 2.76
C GLN A 270 -14.15 -8.35 2.29
N LYS A 271 -13.88 -7.15 2.81
CA LYS A 271 -12.67 -6.39 2.53
C LYS A 271 -11.43 -7.15 3.02
N TYR A 272 -11.23 -7.22 4.33
CA TYR A 272 -9.96 -7.75 4.87
C TYR A 272 -9.83 -9.27 4.80
N GLY A 273 -10.91 -9.99 4.52
CA GLY A 273 -11.00 -11.44 4.64
C GLY A 273 -11.13 -11.89 6.09
N GLU A 274 -11.63 -13.11 6.27
CA GLU A 274 -11.98 -13.66 7.60
C GLU A 274 -10.79 -13.69 8.57
N VAL A 275 -9.61 -14.05 8.10
CA VAL A 275 -8.42 -14.22 8.95
C VAL A 275 -7.97 -12.90 9.57
N VAL A 276 -7.85 -11.84 8.76
CA VAL A 276 -7.45 -10.50 9.24
C VAL A 276 -8.56 -9.91 10.09
N PHE A 277 -9.82 -10.14 9.71
CA PHE A 277 -10.97 -9.66 10.48
C PHE A 277 -11.00 -10.23 11.90
N GLN A 278 -10.77 -11.55 12.06
CA GLN A 278 -10.74 -12.21 13.36
C GLN A 278 -9.61 -11.73 14.28
N LYS A 279 -8.47 -11.30 13.72
CA LYS A 279 -7.33 -10.78 14.50
C LYS A 279 -7.66 -9.50 15.29
N HIS A 280 -8.72 -8.81 14.92
CA HIS A 280 -9.14 -7.55 15.55
C HIS A 280 -10.42 -7.69 16.38
N GLU A 281 -10.84 -8.93 16.68
CA GLU A 281 -11.91 -9.19 17.64
C GLU A 281 -11.45 -8.90 19.08
N PRO A 282 -12.31 -8.34 19.94
CA PRO A 282 -13.67 -7.91 19.66
C PRO A 282 -13.72 -6.61 18.83
N TRP A 283 -14.56 -6.54 17.80
CA TRP A 283 -14.81 -5.26 17.11
C TRP A 283 -15.77 -4.37 17.92
N VAL A 284 -15.41 -3.10 18.12
CA VAL A 284 -16.15 -2.17 18.98
C VAL A 284 -16.98 -1.21 18.16
N TRP A 285 -18.30 -1.22 18.34
CA TRP A 285 -19.19 -0.24 17.69
C TRP A 285 -19.13 1.10 18.43
N LYS A 286 -18.68 2.16 17.76
CA LYS A 286 -18.57 3.51 18.34
C LYS A 286 -18.83 4.58 17.29
N GLN A 287 -19.64 5.58 17.65
CA GLN A 287 -19.94 6.73 16.78
C GLN A 287 -20.46 6.34 15.37
N GLY A 288 -21.21 5.24 15.27
CA GLY A 288 -21.76 4.76 14.00
C GLY A 288 -20.78 3.97 13.13
N GLU A 289 -19.57 3.71 13.61
CA GLU A 289 -18.56 2.90 12.92
C GLU A 289 -18.17 1.68 13.75
N LEU A 290 -17.73 0.64 13.04
CA LEU A 290 -17.16 -0.56 13.66
C LEU A 290 -15.63 -0.42 13.70
N LEU A 291 -15.07 -0.34 14.92
CA LEU A 291 -13.65 -0.11 15.16
C LEU A 291 -12.92 -1.43 15.46
N PRO A 292 -11.73 -1.65 14.88
CA PRO A 292 -10.90 -2.80 15.21
C PRO A 292 -10.30 -2.65 16.62
N CYS A 293 -10.22 -3.73 17.39
CA CYS A 293 -9.28 -3.79 18.50
C CYS A 293 -7.89 -4.14 17.95
N TYR A 294 -6.93 -3.23 18.11
CA TYR A 294 -5.57 -3.43 17.64
C TYR A 294 -4.58 -3.40 18.79
N GLN A 295 -3.64 -4.34 18.76
CA GLN A 295 -2.50 -4.35 19.66
C GLN A 295 -1.21 -4.28 18.85
N TYR A 296 -0.34 -3.33 19.19
CA TYR A 296 0.97 -3.23 18.55
C TYR A 296 1.75 -4.52 18.70
N GLN A 297 2.30 -5.00 17.59
CA GLN A 297 3.10 -6.21 17.58
C GLN A 297 4.47 -5.96 18.21
N LEU A 298 5.12 -7.01 18.72
CA LEU A 298 6.48 -6.89 19.22
C LEU A 298 7.43 -6.75 18.03
N VAL A 299 8.07 -5.58 17.92
CA VAL A 299 9.01 -5.24 16.86
C VAL A 299 10.39 -4.98 17.45
N ASN A 300 11.41 -5.58 16.85
CA ASN A 300 12.79 -5.41 17.30
C ASN A 300 13.56 -4.49 16.37
N ALA A 301 13.35 -4.57 15.06
CA ALA A 301 14.07 -3.77 14.09
C ALA A 301 13.29 -2.53 13.65
N ILE A 302 14.03 -1.52 13.19
CA ILE A 302 13.47 -0.31 12.56
C ILE A 302 12.61 -0.68 11.33
N VAL A 303 13.08 -1.66 10.56
CA VAL A 303 12.39 -2.15 9.36
C VAL A 303 11.03 -2.75 9.71
N ASP A 304 10.92 -3.49 10.82
CA ASP A 304 9.65 -4.07 11.28
C ASP A 304 8.61 -2.99 11.59
N VAL A 305 9.03 -1.86 12.17
CA VAL A 305 8.15 -0.72 12.44
C VAL A 305 7.58 -0.15 11.16
N TRP A 306 8.41 -0.02 10.12
CA TRP A 306 7.96 0.44 8.81
C TRP A 306 7.02 -0.56 8.13
N THR A 307 7.34 -1.85 8.19
CA THR A 307 6.48 -2.91 7.66
C THR A 307 5.12 -2.91 8.36
N GLU A 308 5.07 -2.75 9.68
CA GLU A 308 3.80 -2.64 10.43
C GLU A 308 3.00 -1.39 10.04
N TRP A 309 3.70 -0.29 9.75
CA TRP A 309 3.08 0.94 9.27
C TRP A 309 2.46 0.77 7.88
N MET A 310 3.21 0.23 6.92
CA MET A 310 2.78 0.14 5.51
C MET A 310 1.89 -1.06 5.22
N ASP A 311 2.36 -2.25 5.60
CA ASP A 311 1.78 -3.54 5.19
C ASP A 311 1.00 -4.22 6.33
N GLY A 312 1.33 -3.88 7.57
CA GLY A 312 0.87 -4.59 8.77
C GLY A 312 1.76 -5.79 9.12
N LEU A 313 1.67 -6.27 10.35
CA LEU A 313 2.44 -7.43 10.84
C LEU A 313 1.52 -8.52 11.37
N GLY A 314 1.92 -9.78 11.19
CA GLY A 314 1.21 -10.93 11.77
C GLY A 314 -0.24 -11.11 11.28
N GLY A 315 -0.57 -10.57 10.11
CA GLY A 315 -1.92 -10.59 9.56
C GLY A 315 -2.85 -9.53 10.16
N HIS A 316 -2.31 -8.48 10.79
CA HIS A 316 -3.10 -7.32 11.23
C HIS A 316 -3.23 -6.28 10.11
N ILE A 317 -4.21 -5.38 10.23
CA ILE A 317 -4.38 -4.23 9.35
C ILE A 317 -3.19 -3.29 9.58
N SER A 318 -2.66 -2.67 8.51
CA SER A 318 -1.52 -1.76 8.66
C SER A 318 -1.88 -0.53 9.50
N VAL A 319 -0.91 -0.04 10.27
CA VAL A 319 -1.14 1.11 11.17
C VAL A 319 -1.50 2.36 10.35
N ARG A 320 -0.95 2.48 9.15
CA ARG A 320 -1.33 3.53 8.20
C ARG A 320 -2.81 3.46 7.84
N GLU A 321 -3.31 2.29 7.44
CA GLU A 321 -4.73 2.14 7.08
C GLU A 321 -5.63 2.37 8.30
N LEU A 322 -5.22 1.93 9.50
CA LEU A 322 -5.94 2.20 10.73
C LEU A 322 -6.10 3.70 10.97
N THR A 323 -5.01 4.46 10.84
CA THR A 323 -5.01 5.92 11.01
C THR A 323 -5.75 6.64 9.89
N GLU A 324 -5.64 6.21 8.64
CA GLU A 324 -6.34 6.84 7.51
C GLU A 324 -7.87 6.63 7.60
N LYS A 325 -8.31 5.43 8.00
CA LYS A 325 -9.73 5.08 8.01
C LYS A 325 -10.46 5.48 9.30
N TRP A 326 -9.80 5.36 10.45
CA TRP A 326 -10.41 5.61 11.75
C TRP A 326 -9.71 6.73 12.54
N GLY A 327 -8.72 7.41 11.96
CA GLY A 327 -8.02 8.50 12.64
C GLY A 327 -7.37 8.03 13.95
N ASN A 328 -7.62 8.76 15.03
CA ASN A 328 -7.14 8.39 16.37
C ASN A 328 -8.16 7.56 17.17
N CYS A 329 -9.35 7.28 16.63
CA CYS A 329 -10.41 6.63 17.40
C CYS A 329 -10.24 5.10 17.50
N TRP A 330 -9.50 4.48 16.58
CA TRP A 330 -9.15 3.05 16.65
C TRP A 330 -8.26 2.72 17.86
N CYS A 331 -7.53 3.69 18.41
CA CYS A 331 -6.78 3.51 19.66
C CYS A 331 -7.68 3.39 20.90
N LEU A 332 -9.02 3.52 20.76
CA LEU A 332 -10.03 3.32 21.82
C LEU A 332 -9.77 4.05 23.14
N ASN A 333 -9.03 5.17 23.11
CA ASN A 333 -8.54 5.89 24.30
C ASN A 333 -7.56 5.11 25.19
N ASP A 334 -6.99 4.01 24.70
CA ASP A 334 -5.93 3.29 25.37
C ASP A 334 -4.63 4.12 25.38
N ALA A 335 -4.12 4.42 26.57
CA ALA A 335 -2.92 5.23 26.75
C ALA A 335 -1.64 4.50 26.30
N GLY A 336 -1.60 3.17 26.43
CA GLY A 336 -0.49 2.34 26.00
C GLY A 336 -0.35 2.35 24.47
N LEU A 337 -1.46 2.16 23.74
CA LEU A 337 -1.50 2.25 22.28
C LEU A 337 -1.09 3.65 21.81
N LYS A 338 -1.59 4.72 22.43
CA LYS A 338 -1.20 6.09 22.06
C LYS A 338 0.30 6.33 22.26
N THR A 339 0.84 5.86 23.38
CA THR A 339 2.27 6.02 23.71
C THR A 339 3.15 5.25 22.70
N GLU A 340 2.82 3.98 22.46
CA GLU A 340 3.57 3.14 21.52
C GLU A 340 3.45 3.65 20.07
N GLY A 341 2.26 4.12 19.67
CA GLY A 341 2.06 4.79 18.39
C GLY A 341 2.90 6.05 18.25
N GLY A 342 3.07 6.82 19.33
CA GLY A 342 3.98 7.95 19.38
C GLY A 342 5.45 7.53 19.14
N HIS A 343 5.90 6.44 19.76
CA HIS A 343 7.26 5.92 19.53
C HIS A 343 7.48 5.48 18.09
N ARG A 344 6.52 4.75 17.52
CA ARG A 344 6.60 4.28 16.13
C ARG A 344 6.56 5.44 15.14
N LYS A 345 5.72 6.44 15.40
CA LYS A 345 5.64 7.65 14.59
C LYS A 345 6.99 8.36 14.48
N LYS A 346 7.73 8.49 15.58
CA LYS A 346 9.09 9.08 15.56
C LYS A 346 10.03 8.38 14.57
N ILE A 347 9.87 7.07 14.36
CA ILE A 347 10.67 6.28 13.41
C ILE A 347 10.14 6.43 11.98
N ILE A 348 8.82 6.45 11.83
CA ILE A 348 8.13 6.56 10.53
C ILE A 348 8.38 7.93 9.89
N ASP A 349 8.41 9.00 10.68
CA ASP A 349 8.57 10.37 10.21
C ASP A 349 9.88 10.58 9.39
N PRO A 350 11.09 10.23 9.88
CA PRO A 350 12.31 10.37 9.09
C PRO A 350 12.35 9.46 7.87
N ILE A 351 11.77 8.26 7.93
CA ILE A 351 11.64 7.39 6.73
C ILE A 351 10.78 8.09 5.67
N THR A 352 9.64 8.65 6.09
CA THR A 352 8.72 9.38 5.20
C THR A 352 9.38 10.63 4.62
N GLU A 353 10.16 11.37 5.42
CA GLU A 353 10.90 12.54 4.95
C GLU A 353 11.95 12.20 3.90
N LEU A 354 12.71 11.11 4.10
CA LEU A 354 13.68 10.66 3.10
C LEU A 354 12.98 10.25 1.80
N LEU A 355 11.81 9.63 1.85
CA LEU A 355 11.04 9.26 0.65
C LEU A 355 10.55 10.47 -0.17
N GLN A 356 10.47 11.66 0.42
CA GLN A 356 10.15 12.89 -0.32
C GLN A 356 11.35 13.46 -1.09
N LYS A 357 12.57 12.99 -0.79
CA LYS A 357 13.79 13.47 -1.45
C LYS A 357 14.00 12.74 -2.77
N PRO A 358 14.50 13.43 -3.82
CA PRO A 358 14.79 12.78 -5.09
C PRO A 358 15.85 11.69 -4.90
N ARG A 359 15.75 10.60 -5.68
CA ARG A 359 16.64 9.42 -5.66
C ARG A 359 16.48 8.49 -4.46
N TRP A 360 15.63 8.80 -3.49
CA TRP A 360 15.31 7.89 -2.39
C TRP A 360 14.14 6.97 -2.76
N SER A 361 14.42 5.68 -2.89
CA SER A 361 13.40 4.64 -2.99
C SER A 361 13.20 3.97 -1.63
N ILE A 362 12.07 3.30 -1.43
CA ILE A 362 11.83 2.60 -0.16
C ILE A 362 12.90 1.56 0.14
N GLN A 363 13.37 0.84 -0.88
CA GLN A 363 14.44 -0.14 -0.72
C GLN A 363 15.75 0.52 -0.26
N LEU A 364 16.06 1.70 -0.80
CA LEU A 364 17.24 2.46 -0.40
C LEU A 364 17.12 2.99 1.04
N VAL A 365 15.94 3.51 1.42
CA VAL A 365 15.71 4.01 2.78
C VAL A 365 15.82 2.87 3.80
N LEU A 366 15.15 1.74 3.57
CA LEU A 366 15.22 0.60 4.49
C LEU A 366 16.64 0.03 4.60
N ARG A 367 17.36 -0.02 3.47
CA ARG A 367 18.77 -0.41 3.45
C ARG A 367 19.64 0.55 4.27
N PHE A 368 19.45 1.85 4.09
CA PHE A 368 20.15 2.89 4.87
C PHE A 368 19.93 2.71 6.37
N PHE A 369 18.67 2.58 6.81
CA PHE A 369 18.37 2.38 8.23
C PHE A 369 18.95 1.08 8.77
N ASN A 370 18.90 -0.01 8.00
CA ASN A 370 19.48 -1.27 8.42
C ASN A 370 21.02 -1.20 8.54
N GLU A 371 21.70 -0.61 7.56
CA GLU A 371 23.17 -0.53 7.55
C GLU A 371 23.72 0.46 8.59
N LYS A 372 23.06 1.61 8.78
CA LYS A 372 23.55 2.66 9.70
C LYS A 372 23.02 2.52 11.12
N TYR A 373 21.79 2.03 11.27
CA TYR A 373 21.08 2.04 12.55
C TYR A 373 20.52 0.66 12.95
N GLY A 374 20.82 -0.42 12.21
CA GLY A 374 20.30 -1.77 12.50
C GLY A 374 20.75 -2.37 13.84
N HIS A 375 21.75 -1.76 14.49
CA HIS A 375 22.18 -2.13 15.84
C HIS A 375 21.22 -1.61 16.94
N TYR A 376 20.36 -0.64 16.62
CA TYR A 376 19.33 -0.19 17.53
C TYR A 376 18.11 -1.11 17.51
N ARG A 377 17.54 -1.35 18.69
CA ARG A 377 16.16 -1.82 18.78
C ARG A 377 15.19 -0.69 18.47
N ALA A 378 14.03 -1.00 17.94
CA ALA A 378 12.99 -0.04 17.58
C ALA A 378 12.76 1.03 18.66
N ARG A 379 12.46 0.63 19.91
CA ARG A 379 12.24 1.58 21.01
C ARG A 379 13.47 2.45 21.32
N SER A 380 14.65 1.83 21.42
CA SER A 380 15.89 2.58 21.67
C SER A 380 16.22 3.57 20.55
N PHE A 381 15.84 3.24 19.30
CA PHE A 381 16.00 4.14 18.17
C PHE A 381 15.04 5.33 18.26
N ALA A 382 13.76 5.09 18.61
CA ALA A 382 12.79 6.16 18.85
C ALA A 382 13.26 7.14 19.93
N ASP A 383 13.86 6.62 21.00
CA ASP A 383 14.44 7.45 22.08
C ASP A 383 15.64 8.26 21.57
N TYR A 384 16.55 7.60 20.83
CA TYR A 384 17.70 8.25 20.18
C TYR A 384 17.27 9.41 19.27
N LEU A 385 16.24 9.23 18.45
CA LEU A 385 15.73 10.28 17.55
C LEU A 385 15.28 11.54 18.31
N THR A 386 14.72 11.37 19.51
CA THR A 386 14.27 12.50 20.35
C THR A 386 15.32 13.02 21.32
N LYS A 387 16.51 12.43 21.34
CA LYS A 387 17.61 12.86 22.21
C LYS A 387 17.94 14.33 21.96
N HIS A 388 18.18 15.07 23.04
CA HIS A 388 18.55 16.51 23.02
C HIS A 388 17.61 17.37 22.14
N GLY A 389 16.30 17.14 22.22
CA GLY A 389 15.32 17.95 21.50
C GLY A 389 15.24 17.66 19.99
N GLY A 390 15.56 16.43 19.57
CA GLY A 390 15.51 16.02 18.16
C GLY A 390 16.86 15.99 17.44
N ALA A 391 17.97 16.11 18.16
CA ALA A 391 19.31 16.08 17.57
C ALA A 391 19.58 14.78 16.80
N GLY A 392 19.11 13.64 17.32
CA GLY A 392 19.25 12.35 16.64
C GLY A 392 18.48 12.30 15.31
N HIS A 393 17.31 12.94 15.24
CA HIS A 393 16.57 13.06 13.98
C HIS A 393 17.36 13.88 12.93
N CYS A 394 17.91 15.04 13.33
CA CYS A 394 18.76 15.84 12.45
C CYS A 394 20.01 15.10 11.98
N GLU A 395 20.65 14.34 12.88
CA GLU A 395 21.81 13.51 12.56
C GLU A 395 21.46 12.46 11.50
N VAL A 396 20.35 11.74 11.67
CA VAL A 396 19.88 10.75 10.68
C VAL A 396 19.73 11.37 9.29
N LEU A 397 19.10 12.54 9.20
CA LEU A 397 18.92 13.23 7.93
C LEU A 397 20.25 13.72 7.33
N GLN A 398 21.19 14.14 8.16
CA GLN A 398 22.53 14.57 7.73
C GLN A 398 23.39 13.39 7.27
N VAL A 399 23.33 12.25 7.94
CA VAL A 399 24.02 11.03 7.49
C VAL A 399 23.42 10.55 6.17
N ALA A 400 22.11 10.67 6.01
CA ALA A 400 21.43 10.32 4.76
C ALA A 400 21.94 11.16 3.57
N THR A 401 22.26 12.45 3.71
CA THR A 401 22.75 13.26 2.57
C THR A 401 24.07 12.76 1.98
N HIS A 402 24.83 11.97 2.74
CA HIS A 402 26.12 11.40 2.33
C HIS A 402 26.02 9.89 2.03
N TYR A 403 24.80 9.33 2.07
CA TYR A 403 24.58 7.91 1.79
C TYR A 403 24.53 7.68 0.27
N PRO A 404 25.32 6.73 -0.26
CA PRO A 404 25.56 6.56 -1.70
C PRO A 404 24.36 6.02 -2.49
#